data_AF-A0A3L7UGY8-F1
#
_entry.id   AF-A0A3L7UGY8-F1
#
_cell.length_a   1.000
_cell.length_b   1.000
_cell.length_c   1.000
_cell.angle_alpha   90.00
_cell.angle_beta   90.00
_cell.angle_gamma   90.00
#
_symmetry.space_group_name_H-M   'P 1'
#
loop_
_entity.id
_entity.type
_entity.pdbx_description
1 polymer ?
#
loop_
_entity_poly.entity_id
_entity_poly.type
_entity_poly.pdbx_seq_one_letter_code
_entity_poly.pdbx_strand_id
1 'polypeptide(L)'
;MTDLVGHFLIFAVVAIGFLMVPLIVGRLLRPKLPTPEKDAIYECGEPAIGSSYIQFDLRFYVVALLFIIFDVEVAFFFPWASVYGSTMQLADTQLSDSARTELSARLLSIDPATISPAQVIDAQTALQLGWVGLADILVFFSVLLVGFAYVWKRGDLDWIRALSKKTTQAADQTVVSVRG
;
A
#
# COMPACT_ATOMS: atom_id res chain seq x y z
N MET A 1 -22.73 -11.04 -15.88
CA MET A 1 -21.69 -11.67 -15.03
C MET A 1 -20.77 -12.58 -15.85
N THR A 2 -21.31 -13.39 -16.76
CA THR A 2 -20.54 -14.26 -17.67
C THR A 2 -19.51 -13.51 -18.50
N ASP A 3 -19.83 -12.31 -19.00
CA ASP A 3 -18.88 -11.50 -19.78
C ASP A 3 -17.68 -11.08 -18.92
N LEU A 4 -17.92 -10.52 -17.74
CA LEU A 4 -16.85 -10.12 -16.82
C LEU A 4 -15.94 -11.30 -16.47
N VAL A 5 -16.54 -12.44 -16.13
CA VAL A 5 -15.81 -13.68 -15.83
C VAL A 5 -15.01 -14.14 -17.06
N GLY A 6 -15.59 -14.08 -18.26
CA GLY A 6 -14.91 -14.42 -19.51
C GLY A 6 -13.67 -13.55 -19.76
N HIS A 7 -13.80 -12.23 -19.61
CA HIS A 7 -12.66 -11.32 -19.77
C HIS A 7 -11.56 -11.59 -18.75
N PHE A 8 -11.90 -11.78 -17.47
CA PHE A 8 -10.92 -12.10 -16.44
C PHE A 8 -10.22 -13.44 -16.68
N LEU A 9 -10.96 -14.47 -17.12
CA LEU A 9 -10.39 -15.77 -17.43
C LEU A 9 -9.44 -15.70 -18.62
N ILE A 10 -9.84 -15.01 -19.69
CA ILE A 10 -8.97 -14.82 -20.87
C ILE A 10 -7.71 -14.05 -20.46
N PHE A 11 -7.85 -12.96 -19.72
CA PHE A 11 -6.72 -12.18 -19.22
C PHE A 11 -5.77 -13.03 -18.36
N ALA A 12 -6.30 -13.81 -17.41
CA ALA A 12 -5.50 -14.67 -16.56
C ALA A 12 -4.78 -15.76 -17.35
N VAL A 13 -5.46 -16.42 -18.31
CA VAL A 13 -4.86 -17.44 -19.17
C VAL A 13 -3.75 -16.84 -20.03
N VAL A 14 -3.98 -15.67 -20.63
CA VAL A 14 -2.97 -14.98 -21.43
C VAL A 14 -1.78 -14.55 -20.57
N ALA A 15 -2.01 -13.99 -19.37
CA ALA A 15 -0.94 -13.58 -18.46
C ALA A 15 -0.09 -14.78 -17.99
N ILE A 16 -0.73 -15.88 -17.61
CA ILE A 16 -0.05 -17.13 -17.25
C ILE A 16 0.71 -17.68 -18.45
N GLY A 17 0.09 -17.71 -19.64
CA GLY A 17 0.74 -18.15 -20.86
C GLY A 17 1.97 -17.29 -21.19
N PHE A 18 1.85 -15.97 -21.08
CA PHE A 18 2.94 -15.03 -21.33
C PHE A 18 4.09 -15.19 -20.33
N LEU A 19 3.81 -15.56 -19.08
CA LEU A 19 4.82 -15.88 -18.07
C LEU A 19 5.46 -17.26 -18.32
N MET A 20 4.64 -18.27 -18.60
CA MET A 20 5.06 -19.68 -18.63
C MET A 20 5.73 -20.06 -19.96
N VAL A 21 5.27 -19.55 -21.10
CA VAL A 21 5.81 -19.91 -22.42
C VAL A 21 7.30 -19.55 -22.53
N PRO A 22 7.77 -18.34 -22.20
CA PRO A 22 9.20 -18.02 -22.24
C PRO A 22 10.02 -18.87 -21.26
N LEU A 23 9.49 -19.17 -20.07
CA LEU A 23 10.18 -20.03 -19.10
C LEU A 23 10.31 -21.49 -19.59
N ILE A 24 9.27 -22.04 -20.22
CA ILE A 24 9.28 -23.39 -20.79
C ILE A 24 10.22 -23.45 -22.00
N VAL A 25 10.12 -22.48 -22.91
CA VAL A 25 10.99 -22.37 -24.08
C VAL A 25 12.45 -22.21 -23.65
N GLY A 26 12.71 -21.33 -22.68
CA GLY A 26 14.04 -21.14 -22.10
C GLY A 26 14.58 -22.41 -21.44
N ARG A 27 13.73 -23.15 -20.71
CA ARG A 27 14.10 -24.44 -20.11
C ARG A 27 14.39 -25.52 -21.16
N LEU A 28 13.69 -25.52 -22.29
CA LEU A 28 13.84 -26.52 -23.35
C LEU A 28 15.06 -26.23 -24.24
N LEU A 29 15.29 -24.96 -24.58
CA LEU A 29 16.42 -24.54 -25.43
C LEU A 29 17.75 -24.47 -24.68
N ARG A 30 17.74 -24.24 -23.35
CA ARG A 30 18.96 -24.09 -22.54
C ARG A 30 19.73 -25.42 -22.42
N PRO A 31 21.00 -25.48 -22.82
CA PRO A 31 21.87 -26.62 -22.53
C PRO A 31 22.03 -26.79 -21.01
N LYS A 32 21.80 -28.02 -20.51
CA LYS A 32 22.01 -28.37 -19.10
C LYS A 32 23.36 -29.08 -18.93
N LEU A 33 24.30 -28.39 -18.29
CA LEU A 33 25.61 -28.90 -17.90
C LEU A 33 25.81 -28.71 -16.39
N PRO A 34 25.13 -29.52 -15.54
CA PRO A 34 25.28 -29.44 -14.09
C PRO A 34 26.69 -29.86 -13.70
N THR A 35 27.36 -29.04 -12.90
CA THR A 35 28.65 -29.35 -12.29
C THR A 35 28.58 -28.98 -10.81
N PRO A 36 29.29 -29.68 -9.92
CA PRO A 36 29.22 -29.43 -8.49
C PRO A 36 29.61 -27.99 -8.11
N GLU A 37 30.49 -27.32 -8.85
CA GLU A 37 30.77 -25.89 -8.60
C GLU A 37 29.62 -24.96 -9.03
N LYS A 38 28.89 -25.28 -10.11
CA LYS A 38 27.74 -24.47 -10.59
C LYS A 38 26.49 -24.64 -9.75
N ASP A 39 26.38 -25.76 -9.05
CA ASP A 39 25.28 -26.06 -8.14
C ASP A 39 25.56 -25.52 -6.72
N ALA A 40 26.73 -24.94 -6.47
CA ALA A 40 27.07 -24.29 -5.21
C ALA A 40 26.25 -23.01 -5.00
N ILE A 41 25.92 -22.70 -3.73
CA ILE A 41 25.12 -21.52 -3.33
C ILE A 41 25.85 -20.21 -3.66
N TYR A 42 27.18 -20.21 -3.70
CA TYR A 42 28.01 -19.03 -3.89
C TYR A 42 29.19 -19.32 -4.83
N GLU A 43 29.41 -18.43 -5.82
CA GLU A 43 30.33 -18.66 -6.94
C GLU A 43 31.79 -18.23 -6.66
N CYS A 44 32.05 -17.47 -5.60
CA CYS A 44 33.42 -17.00 -5.30
C CYS A 44 34.29 -18.06 -4.58
N GLY A 45 33.80 -19.30 -4.45
CA GLY A 45 34.56 -20.42 -3.87
C GLY A 45 34.75 -20.37 -2.36
N GLU A 46 34.15 -19.41 -1.66
CA GLU A 46 34.09 -19.43 -0.20
C GLU A 46 32.94 -20.36 0.24
N PRO A 47 33.20 -21.38 1.08
CA PRO A 47 32.12 -22.17 1.64
C PRO A 47 31.20 -21.26 2.47
N ALA A 48 29.89 -21.34 2.25
CA ALA A 48 28.92 -20.64 3.08
C ALA A 48 28.97 -21.23 4.50
N ILE A 49 29.63 -20.53 5.43
CA ILE A 49 29.75 -20.96 6.83
C ILE A 49 28.61 -20.34 7.64
N GLY A 50 27.88 -21.19 8.35
CA GLY A 50 26.84 -20.78 9.29
C GLY A 50 25.40 -20.99 8.78
N SER A 51 24.46 -20.80 9.69
CA SER A 51 23.03 -20.92 9.39
C SER A 51 22.53 -19.70 8.62
N SER A 52 21.68 -19.91 7.62
CA SER A 52 20.94 -18.84 6.94
C SER A 52 19.85 -18.21 7.81
N TYR A 53 19.51 -18.85 8.94
CA TYR A 53 18.56 -18.31 9.93
C TYR A 53 19.28 -17.41 10.93
N ILE A 54 19.55 -16.18 10.51
CA ILE A 54 20.01 -15.10 11.39
C ILE A 54 18.86 -14.14 11.70
N GLN A 55 18.91 -13.49 12.85
CA GLN A 55 17.97 -12.42 13.17
C GLN A 55 18.36 -11.17 12.37
N PHE A 56 17.54 -10.83 11.39
CA PHE A 56 17.67 -9.56 10.67
C PHE A 56 17.27 -8.39 11.57
N ASP A 57 17.73 -7.19 11.21
CA ASP A 57 17.43 -5.98 11.98
C ASP A 57 15.90 -5.74 12.06
N LEU A 58 15.41 -5.34 13.24
CA LEU A 58 13.98 -5.08 13.48
C LEU A 58 13.40 -4.01 12.53
N ARG A 59 14.24 -3.17 11.93
CA ARG A 59 13.81 -2.12 10.97
C ARG A 59 13.00 -2.66 9.80
N PHE A 60 13.32 -3.86 9.29
CA PHE A 60 12.53 -4.49 8.23
C PHE A 60 11.08 -4.74 8.68
N TYR A 61 10.91 -5.14 9.94
CA TYR A 61 9.59 -5.33 10.54
C TYR A 61 8.85 -4.02 10.74
N VAL A 62 9.52 -2.95 11.19
CA VAL A 62 8.90 -1.61 11.35
C VAL A 62 8.38 -1.08 10.02
N VAL A 63 9.17 -1.19 8.94
CA VAL A 63 8.74 -0.77 7.61
C VAL A 63 7.54 -1.60 7.12
N ALA A 64 7.56 -2.92 7.31
CA ALA A 64 6.44 -3.78 6.94
C ALA A 64 5.17 -3.46 7.74
N LEU A 65 5.29 -3.20 9.04
CA LEU A 65 4.16 -2.82 9.89
C LEU A 65 3.58 -1.46 9.47
N LEU A 66 4.44 -0.47 9.19
CA LEU A 66 4.00 0.83 8.67
C LEU A 66 3.28 0.65 7.32
N PHE A 67 3.83 -0.15 6.41
CA PHE A 67 3.19 -0.44 5.12
C PHE A 67 1.78 -1.00 5.31
N ILE A 68 1.59 -1.99 6.19
CA ILE A 68 0.26 -2.57 6.45
C ILE A 68 -0.71 -1.52 7.00
N ILE A 69 -0.27 -0.68 7.93
CA ILE A 69 -1.12 0.36 8.53
C ILE A 69 -1.52 1.40 7.46
N PHE A 70 -0.57 1.87 6.65
CA PHE A 70 -0.85 2.80 5.55
C PHE A 70 -1.69 2.17 4.43
N ASP A 71 -1.53 0.88 4.13
CA ASP A 71 -2.32 0.18 3.11
C ASP A 71 -3.79 0.06 3.55
N VAL A 72 -4.02 -0.32 4.80
CA VAL A 72 -5.37 -0.34 5.40
C VAL A 72 -5.99 1.05 5.42
N GLU A 73 -5.20 2.09 5.72
CA GLU A 73 -5.66 3.48 5.64
C GLU A 73 -6.18 3.82 4.24
N VAL A 74 -5.41 3.53 3.19
CA VAL A 74 -5.81 3.78 1.80
C VAL A 74 -7.04 2.94 1.42
N ALA A 75 -7.21 1.74 1.97
CA ALA A 75 -8.43 0.96 1.77
C ALA A 75 -9.69 1.70 2.26
N PHE A 76 -9.59 2.49 3.34
CA PHE A 76 -10.69 3.33 3.83
C PHE A 76 -10.97 4.56 2.96
N PHE A 77 -10.03 5.00 2.12
CA PHE A 77 -10.28 6.09 1.17
C PHE A 77 -11.29 5.68 0.09
N PHE A 78 -11.41 4.41 -0.28
CA PHE A 78 -12.36 3.96 -1.31
C PHE A 78 -13.83 4.23 -0.97
N PRO A 79 -14.38 3.72 0.16
CA PRO A 79 -15.77 4.01 0.53
C PRO A 79 -15.99 5.50 0.73
N TRP A 80 -15.05 6.20 1.38
CA TRP A 80 -15.12 7.67 1.54
C TRP A 80 -15.21 8.39 0.18
N ALA A 81 -14.34 8.06 -0.77
CA ALA A 81 -14.29 8.71 -2.09
C ALA A 81 -15.58 8.47 -2.88
N SER A 82 -16.19 7.28 -2.77
CA SER A 82 -17.45 6.96 -3.46
C SER A 82 -18.62 7.83 -2.97
N VAL A 83 -18.70 8.07 -1.66
CA VAL A 83 -19.71 8.94 -1.03
C VAL A 83 -19.41 10.40 -1.32
N TYR A 84 -18.17 10.83 -1.09
CA TYR A 84 -17.73 12.21 -1.30
C TYR A 84 -17.95 12.67 -2.75
N GLY A 85 -17.60 11.82 -3.73
CA GLY A 85 -17.80 12.13 -5.15
C GLY A 85 -19.28 12.32 -5.51
N SER A 86 -20.16 11.43 -5.02
CA SER A 86 -21.61 11.52 -5.24
C SER A 86 -22.21 12.76 -4.57
N THR A 87 -21.76 13.09 -3.36
CA THR A 87 -22.15 14.30 -2.63
C THR A 87 -21.72 15.58 -3.36
N MET A 88 -20.51 15.62 -3.94
CA MET A 88 -20.09 16.77 -4.74
C MET A 88 -20.85 16.92 -6.05
N GLN A 89 -21.29 15.82 -6.65
CA GLN A 89 -22.15 15.89 -7.82
C GLN A 89 -23.54 16.48 -7.47
N LEU A 90 -24.08 16.17 -6.29
CA LEU A 90 -25.34 16.74 -5.79
C LEU A 90 -25.25 18.22 -5.41
N ALA A 91 -24.04 18.70 -5.09
CA ALA A 91 -23.78 20.12 -4.85
C ALA A 91 -23.90 20.97 -6.12
N ASP A 92 -23.91 20.36 -7.32
CA ASP A 92 -24.13 21.06 -8.57
C ASP A 92 -25.56 21.61 -8.67
N THR A 93 -25.66 22.92 -8.87
CA THR A 93 -26.94 23.63 -9.00
C THR A 93 -27.58 23.44 -10.36
N GLN A 94 -26.82 23.01 -11.38
CA GLN A 94 -27.32 22.78 -12.75
C GLN A 94 -27.87 21.35 -12.96
N LEU A 95 -27.85 20.53 -11.91
CA LEU A 95 -28.26 19.14 -11.98
C LEU A 95 -29.78 19.02 -12.21
N SER A 96 -30.19 18.19 -13.18
CA SER A 96 -31.60 17.89 -13.43
C SER A 96 -32.26 17.19 -12.23
N ASP A 97 -33.55 17.45 -11.98
CA ASP A 97 -34.28 16.89 -10.84
C ASP A 97 -34.30 15.36 -10.82
N SER A 98 -34.40 14.71 -11.99
CA SER A 98 -34.35 13.25 -12.12
C SER A 98 -32.98 12.66 -11.78
N ALA A 99 -31.90 13.36 -12.10
CA ALA A 99 -30.55 12.93 -11.71
C ALA A 99 -30.30 13.14 -10.21
N ARG A 100 -30.87 14.20 -9.63
CA ARG A 100 -30.77 14.49 -8.19
C ARG A 100 -31.45 13.41 -7.35
N THR A 101 -32.64 12.95 -7.75
CA THR A 101 -33.34 11.86 -7.05
C THR A 101 -32.57 10.55 -7.13
N GLU A 102 -32.01 10.22 -8.30
CA GLU A 102 -31.20 9.01 -8.48
C GLU A 102 -29.92 9.04 -7.63
N LEU A 103 -29.18 10.14 -7.65
CA LEU A 103 -27.95 10.29 -6.85
C LEU A 103 -28.22 10.29 -5.34
N SER A 104 -29.32 10.95 -4.91
CA SER A 104 -29.75 10.91 -3.50
C SER A 104 -30.10 9.48 -3.08
N ALA A 105 -30.81 8.73 -3.92
CA ALA A 105 -31.16 7.33 -3.65
C ALA A 105 -29.90 6.44 -3.56
N ARG A 106 -28.92 6.63 -4.45
CA ARG A 106 -27.62 5.92 -4.40
C ARG A 106 -26.86 6.19 -3.11
N LEU A 107 -26.78 7.46 -2.69
CA LEU A 107 -26.10 7.83 -1.43
C LEU A 107 -26.78 7.23 -0.20
N LEU A 108 -28.11 7.25 -0.17
CA LEU A 108 -28.89 6.69 0.93
C LEU A 108 -28.98 5.16 0.86
N SER A 109 -28.50 4.54 -0.23
CA SER A 109 -28.65 3.11 -0.50
C SER A 109 -30.13 2.64 -0.51
N ILE A 110 -31.02 3.47 -1.08
CA ILE A 110 -32.46 3.23 -1.18
C ILE A 110 -32.85 3.07 -2.66
N ASP A 111 -33.95 2.37 -2.95
CA ASP A 111 -34.50 2.28 -4.30
C ASP A 111 -35.05 3.65 -4.76
N PRO A 112 -34.60 4.19 -5.92
CA PRO A 112 -35.10 5.46 -6.46
C PRO A 112 -36.61 5.51 -6.68
N ALA A 113 -37.29 4.37 -6.86
CA ALA A 113 -38.76 4.32 -6.98
C ALA A 113 -39.49 4.59 -5.65
N THR A 114 -38.79 4.48 -4.52
CA THR A 114 -39.37 4.60 -3.17
C THR A 114 -39.02 5.91 -2.45
N ILE A 115 -38.23 6.78 -3.07
CA ILE A 115 -37.75 8.01 -2.45
C ILE A 115 -38.88 9.04 -2.30
N SER A 116 -39.05 9.56 -1.08
CA SER A 116 -39.97 10.67 -0.80
C SER A 116 -39.30 12.01 -1.11
N PRO A 117 -40.04 13.06 -1.52
CA PRO A 117 -39.49 14.41 -1.77
C PRO A 117 -38.70 14.98 -0.59
N ALA A 118 -39.05 14.59 0.65
CA ALA A 118 -38.35 15.03 1.85
C ALA A 118 -36.97 14.37 2.06
N GLN A 119 -36.68 13.28 1.33
CA GLN A 119 -35.40 12.55 1.41
C GLN A 119 -34.43 12.95 0.29
N VAL A 120 -34.86 13.80 -0.64
CA VAL A 120 -34.00 14.33 -1.71
C VAL A 120 -33.03 15.34 -1.11
N ILE A 121 -31.74 15.10 -1.30
CA ILE A 121 -30.69 15.96 -0.77
C ILE A 121 -30.57 17.20 -1.68
N ASP A 122 -30.74 18.38 -1.10
CA ASP A 122 -30.56 19.65 -1.80
C ASP A 122 -29.08 20.01 -1.94
N ALA A 123 -28.77 20.94 -2.84
CA ALA A 123 -27.39 21.34 -3.13
C ALA A 123 -26.67 21.95 -1.91
N GLN A 124 -27.37 22.66 -1.03
CA GLN A 124 -26.75 23.27 0.14
C GLN A 124 -26.41 22.22 1.20
N THR A 125 -27.32 21.29 1.48
CA THR A 125 -27.00 20.15 2.37
C THR A 125 -25.93 19.25 1.77
N ALA A 126 -25.92 19.04 0.45
CA ALA A 126 -24.84 18.32 -0.23
C ALA A 126 -23.48 19.01 -0.03
N LEU A 127 -23.40 20.33 -0.18
CA LEU A 127 -22.17 21.09 0.10
C LEU A 127 -21.73 20.95 1.57
N GLN A 128 -22.66 21.00 2.52
CA GLN A 128 -22.36 20.80 3.93
C GLN A 128 -21.81 19.40 4.20
N LEU A 129 -22.46 18.37 3.66
CA LEU A 129 -21.99 16.98 3.74
C LEU A 129 -20.61 16.81 3.08
N GLY A 130 -20.35 17.52 1.98
CA GLY A 130 -19.04 17.55 1.34
C GLY A 130 -17.97 18.08 2.29
N TRP A 131 -18.18 19.24 2.90
CA TRP A 131 -17.24 19.80 3.86
C TRP A 131 -17.04 18.91 5.10
N VAL A 132 -18.10 18.30 5.61
CA VAL A 132 -18.02 17.33 6.72
C VAL A 132 -17.19 16.12 6.30
N GLY A 133 -17.48 15.51 5.15
CA GLY A 133 -16.71 14.38 4.64
C GLY A 133 -15.24 14.73 4.41
N LEU A 134 -14.93 15.93 3.93
CA LEU A 134 -13.56 16.40 3.80
C LEU A 134 -12.86 16.56 5.17
N ALA A 135 -13.55 17.11 6.15
CA ALA A 135 -13.03 17.25 7.51
C ALA A 135 -12.75 15.88 8.14
N ASP A 136 -13.66 14.92 7.99
CA ASP A 136 -13.52 13.56 8.51
C ASP A 136 -12.26 12.87 7.95
N ILE A 137 -12.04 12.92 6.63
CA ILE A 137 -10.85 12.29 6.02
C ILE A 137 -9.56 13.00 6.43
N LEU A 138 -9.58 14.33 6.60
CA LEU A 138 -8.42 15.08 7.05
C LEU A 138 -8.05 14.72 8.49
N VAL A 139 -9.03 14.59 9.38
CA VAL A 139 -8.80 14.17 10.76
C VAL A 139 -8.27 12.73 10.79
N PHE A 140 -8.93 11.82 10.08
CA PHE A 140 -8.54 10.42 9.96
C PHE A 140 -7.08 10.27 9.51
N PHE A 141 -6.72 10.89 8.38
CA PHE A 141 -5.37 10.86 7.82
C PHE A 141 -4.34 11.55 8.72
N SER A 142 -4.72 12.64 9.40
CA SER A 142 -3.82 13.37 10.30
C SER A 142 -3.39 12.54 11.51
N VAL A 143 -4.28 11.71 12.05
CA VAL A 143 -3.94 10.81 13.16
C VAL A 143 -2.82 9.86 12.76
N LEU A 144 -2.90 9.28 11.56
CA LEU A 144 -1.85 8.40 11.04
C LEU A 144 -0.57 9.20 10.77
N LEU A 145 -0.66 10.38 10.17
CA LEU A 145 0.49 11.24 9.90
C LEU A 145 1.26 11.59 11.19
N VAL A 146 0.56 11.82 12.31
CA VAL A 146 1.19 12.02 13.62
C VAL A 146 1.94 10.77 14.08
N GLY A 147 1.33 9.59 13.94
CA GLY A 147 1.98 8.31 14.25
C GLY A 147 3.23 8.07 13.40
N PHE A 148 3.15 8.35 12.10
CA PHE A 148 4.29 8.27 11.18
C PHE A 148 5.40 9.26 11.53
N ALA A 149 5.04 10.53 11.76
CA ALA A 149 5.98 11.57 12.17
C ALA A 149 6.69 11.22 13.49
N TYR A 150 5.99 10.56 14.41
CA TYR A 150 6.56 10.07 15.66
C TYR A 150 7.63 8.98 15.42
N VAL A 151 7.33 7.97 14.60
CA VAL A 151 8.28 6.90 14.25
C VAL A 151 9.50 7.46 13.51
N TRP A 152 9.26 8.41 12.58
CA TRP A 152 10.33 9.13 11.89
C TRP A 152 11.22 9.88 12.88
N LYS A 153 10.63 10.69 13.77
CA LYS A 153 11.38 11.48 14.76
C LYS A 153 12.22 10.59 15.68
N ARG A 154 11.74 9.38 16.00
CA ARG A 154 12.49 8.42 16.81
C ARG A 154 13.71 7.83 16.08
N GLY A 155 13.72 7.88 14.75
CA GLY A 155 14.80 7.33 13.93
C GLY A 155 14.72 5.81 13.74
N ASP A 156 13.54 5.21 13.97
CA ASP A 156 13.31 3.78 13.72
C ASP A 156 13.44 3.42 12.23
N LEU A 157 13.45 4.44 11.35
CA LEU A 157 13.66 4.33 9.90
C LEU A 157 15.11 4.62 9.46
N ASP A 158 16.00 5.05 10.37
CA ASP A 158 17.37 5.44 10.02
C ASP A 158 18.27 4.22 9.79
N TRP A 159 18.68 3.97 8.55
CA TRP A 159 19.57 2.85 8.20
C TRP A 159 21.03 3.01 8.65
N ILE A 160 21.51 4.25 8.78
CA ILE A 160 22.95 4.57 8.90
C ILE A 160 23.47 4.55 10.36
N ARG A 161 22.59 4.48 11.37
CA ARG A 161 22.98 4.45 12.79
C ARG A 161 23.79 3.21 13.19
N ALA A 162 23.69 2.11 12.43
CA ALA A 162 24.47 0.90 12.68
C ALA A 162 25.99 1.11 12.51
N LEU A 163 26.43 2.10 11.73
CA LEU A 163 27.86 2.38 11.51
C LEU A 163 28.40 3.48 12.42
N SER A 164 27.58 4.48 12.78
CA SER A 164 28.04 5.66 13.53
C SER A 164 28.48 5.34 14.97
N LYS A 165 27.88 4.34 15.64
CA LYS A 165 28.24 4.00 17.02
C LYS A 165 29.60 3.30 17.13
N LYS A 166 30.01 2.56 16.10
CA LYS A 166 31.29 1.81 16.09
C LYS A 166 32.51 2.74 16.03
N THR A 167 32.41 3.85 15.29
CA THR A 167 33.49 4.82 15.11
C THR A 167 33.82 5.59 16.39
N THR A 168 32.81 6.02 17.16
CA THR A 168 33.03 6.77 18.42
C THR A 168 33.63 5.89 19.51
N GLN A 169 33.22 4.62 19.60
CA GLN A 169 33.75 3.68 20.61
C GLN A 169 35.19 3.23 20.32
N ALA A 170 35.55 3.06 19.04
CA ALA A 170 36.92 2.73 18.64
C ALA A 170 37.90 3.88 18.89
N ALA A 171 37.48 5.12 18.64
CA ALA A 171 38.30 6.31 18.88
C ALA A 171 38.60 6.53 20.39
N ASP A 172 37.62 6.25 21.26
CA ASP A 172 37.79 6.40 22.71
C ASP A 172 38.74 5.33 23.28
N GLN A 173 38.65 4.09 22.81
CA GLN A 173 39.56 3.00 23.20
C GLN A 173 41.01 3.24 22.77
N THR A 174 41.24 3.83 21.60
CA THR A 174 42.59 4.20 21.16
C THR A 174 43.20 5.34 21.98
N VAL A 175 42.38 6.29 22.45
CA VAL A 175 42.86 7.42 23.26
C VAL A 175 43.25 6.95 24.67
N VAL A 176 42.53 5.98 25.23
CA VAL A 176 42.86 5.37 26.54
C VAL A 176 44.12 4.51 26.45
N SER A 177 44.32 3.75 25.37
CA SER A 177 45.51 2.90 25.20
C SER A 177 46.82 3.65 24.96
N VAL A 178 46.79 4.88 24.44
CA VAL A 178 47.99 5.69 24.14
C VAL A 178 48.43 6.54 25.35
N ARG A 179 47.58 6.66 26.37
CA ARG A 179 47.83 7.44 27.59
C ARG A 179 48.25 6.59 28.81
N GLY A 180 48.33 5.26 28.66
CA GLY A 180 48.72 4.31 29.71
C GLY A 180 50.17 3.86 29.59
#